data_AF-A0A665VB76-F1
#
_entry.id   AF-A0A665VB76-F1
#
_cell.length_a   1.000
_cell.length_b   1.000
_cell.length_c   1.000
_cell.angle_alpha   90.00
_cell.angle_beta   90.00
_cell.angle_gamma   90.00
#
_symmetry.space_group_name_H-M   'P 1'
#
loop_
_entity.id
_entity.type
_entity.pdbx_description
1 polymer ?
#
loop_
_entity_poly.entity_id
_entity_poly.type
_entity_poly.pdbx_seq_one_letter_code
_entity_poly.pdbx_strand_id
1 'polypeptide(L)'
;VRGQVHTSKTRGTHFPSSFHPVLSFVCFQGATGTPSHTASRFHGNGVRYKAKLIGMDPVPEPQGDKMCWSSMMKLKGCEAAARKQGKHKQRVWLKVVLSGLLIVDERSGVSPF
;
A
#
# COMPACT_ATOMS: atom_id res chain seq x y z
N VAL A 1 4.97 10.18 51.73
CA VAL A 1 4.06 9.60 50.70
C VAL A 1 3.64 10.70 49.73
N ARG A 2 4.36 10.84 48.60
CA ARG A 2 3.96 11.59 47.40
C ARG A 2 4.68 10.93 46.23
N GLY A 3 3.88 10.40 45.30
CA GLY A 3 4.26 9.39 44.32
C GLY A 3 5.22 9.89 43.25
N GLN A 4 6.21 9.05 42.96
CA GLN A 4 7.16 9.18 41.88
C GLN A 4 6.47 8.72 40.58
N VAL A 5 6.35 9.61 39.59
CA VAL A 5 5.84 9.28 38.25
C VAL A 5 6.90 8.43 37.55
N HIS A 6 6.65 7.13 37.45
CA HIS A 6 7.45 6.22 36.64
C HIS A 6 7.11 6.45 35.16
N THR A 7 7.99 7.15 34.45
CA THR A 7 8.01 7.11 32.98
C THR A 7 8.52 5.75 32.54
N SER A 8 7.61 4.85 32.15
CA SER A 8 7.97 3.54 31.61
C SER A 8 8.60 3.70 30.23
N LYS A 9 9.92 3.58 30.17
CA LYS A 9 10.74 3.45 28.96
C LYS A 9 10.38 2.13 28.26
N THR A 10 9.48 2.15 27.28
CA THR A 10 9.22 0.98 26.43
C THR A 10 10.45 0.72 25.57
N ARG A 11 11.09 -0.41 25.87
CA ARG A 11 12.29 -0.91 25.20
C ARG A 11 12.02 -1.07 23.72
N GLY A 12 12.91 -0.51 22.91
CA GLY A 12 12.93 -0.72 21.47
C GLY A 12 12.96 -2.21 21.17
N THR A 13 11.93 -2.69 20.48
CA THR A 13 11.92 -4.03 19.92
C THR A 13 12.98 -4.07 18.82
N HIS A 14 14.03 -4.83 19.10
CA HIS A 14 14.99 -5.33 18.13
C HIS A 14 14.21 -5.87 16.92
N PHE A 15 14.36 -5.23 15.76
CA PHE A 15 13.97 -5.78 14.48
C PHE A 15 15.01 -6.84 14.11
N PRO A 16 14.67 -8.13 13.98
CA PRO A 16 15.61 -9.13 13.50
C PRO A 16 15.95 -8.84 12.03
N SER A 17 17.23 -8.59 11.79
CA SER A 17 17.85 -8.19 10.52
C SER A 17 18.14 -9.35 9.58
N SER A 18 17.27 -10.36 9.53
CA SER A 18 17.57 -11.60 8.79
C SER A 18 16.31 -12.22 8.18
N PHE A 19 15.67 -11.50 7.26
CA PHE A 19 14.77 -12.07 6.27
C PHE A 19 14.99 -11.36 4.92
N HIS A 20 15.79 -11.98 4.05
CA HIS A 20 15.90 -11.63 2.63
C HIS A 20 15.36 -12.81 1.80
N PRO A 21 14.89 -12.62 0.55
CA PRO A 21 14.17 -11.50 -0.04
C PRO A 21 12.92 -11.99 -0.80
N VAL A 22 11.74 -11.42 -0.55
CA VAL A 22 10.70 -11.37 -1.60
C VAL A 22 10.51 -9.92 -2.01
N LEU A 23 11.36 -9.57 -2.97
CA LEU A 23 11.28 -8.40 -3.82
C LEU A 23 9.81 -8.15 -4.22
N SER A 24 9.15 -7.31 -3.46
CA SER A 24 7.86 -6.73 -3.80
C SER A 24 7.80 -5.36 -3.15
N PHE A 25 8.88 -4.62 -3.38
CA PHE A 25 8.94 -3.18 -3.30
C PHE A 25 8.42 -2.71 -4.66
N VAL A 26 7.15 -2.27 -4.73
CA VAL A 26 6.78 -1.37 -5.82
C VAL A 26 7.35 -0.03 -5.44
N CYS A 27 8.64 0.17 -5.72
CA CYS A 27 9.21 1.50 -5.72
C CYS A 27 8.67 2.12 -7.00
N PHE A 28 7.67 2.99 -6.88
CA PHE A 28 7.32 3.86 -7.98
C PHE A 28 8.49 4.84 -8.10
N GLN A 29 9.54 4.44 -8.80
CA GLN A 29 10.60 5.35 -9.20
C GLN A 29 9.90 6.46 -9.98
N GLY A 30 9.83 7.64 -9.36
CA GLY A 30 9.27 8.82 -9.99
C GLY A 30 9.94 9.00 -11.34
N ALA A 31 9.16 8.88 -12.41
CA ALA A 31 9.69 9.03 -13.75
C ALA A 31 10.27 10.45 -13.88
N THR A 32 11.56 10.56 -14.16
CA THR A 32 12.24 11.80 -14.56
C THR A 32 11.84 12.22 -15.98
N GLY A 33 10.57 12.05 -16.34
CA GLY A 33 10.03 12.46 -17.63
C GLY A 33 9.68 13.94 -17.60
N THR A 34 9.99 14.65 -18.69
CA THR A 34 9.54 16.02 -18.88
C THR A 34 8.00 16.11 -18.73
N PRO A 35 7.46 17.12 -18.03
CA PRO A 35 6.04 17.17 -17.65
C PRO A 35 5.09 17.24 -18.85
N SER A 36 5.55 17.74 -20.00
CA SER A 36 4.72 17.95 -21.19
C SER A 36 4.25 16.65 -21.85
N HIS A 37 5.11 15.62 -21.89
CA HIS A 37 4.79 14.36 -22.59
C HIS A 37 4.07 13.34 -21.69
N THR A 38 4.18 13.48 -20.37
CA THR A 38 3.63 12.54 -19.38
C THR A 38 2.19 12.86 -18.98
N ALA A 39 1.73 14.10 -19.14
CA ALA A 39 0.38 14.50 -18.77
C ALA A 39 -0.66 13.98 -19.77
N SER A 40 -0.39 14.05 -21.09
CA SER A 40 -1.34 13.69 -22.15
C SER A 40 -1.91 12.26 -21.99
N ARG A 41 -1.07 11.27 -21.63
CA ARG A 41 -1.51 9.88 -21.41
C ARG A 41 -2.53 9.68 -20.28
N PHE A 42 -2.63 10.63 -19.35
CA PHE A 42 -3.55 10.55 -18.22
C PHE A 42 -4.83 11.38 -18.43
N HIS A 43 -4.95 12.11 -19.54
CA HIS A 43 -6.17 12.83 -19.88
C HIS A 43 -7.29 11.87 -20.32
N GLY A 44 -8.55 12.32 -20.16
CA GLY A 44 -9.74 11.54 -20.54
C GLY A 44 -9.82 10.20 -19.82
N ASN A 45 -9.72 9.10 -20.58
CA ASN A 45 -9.80 7.74 -20.03
C ASN A 45 -8.53 7.28 -19.31
N GLY A 46 -7.43 8.02 -19.40
CA GLY A 46 -6.17 7.69 -18.74
C GLY A 46 -5.63 6.29 -19.08
N VAL A 47 -4.86 5.70 -18.17
CA VAL A 47 -4.24 4.37 -18.33
C VAL A 47 -4.81 3.38 -17.32
N ARG A 48 -4.97 2.11 -17.72
CA ARG A 48 -5.47 1.03 -16.86
C ARG A 48 -4.44 -0.09 -16.73
N TYR A 49 -4.23 -0.58 -15.52
CA TYR A 49 -3.31 -1.67 -15.21
C TYR A 49 -4.06 -2.81 -14.52
N LYS A 50 -3.85 -4.06 -14.97
CA LYS A 50 -4.35 -5.24 -14.25
C LYS A 50 -3.57 -5.40 -12.94
N ALA A 51 -4.28 -5.51 -11.83
CA ALA A 51 -3.69 -5.62 -10.50
C ALA A 51 -4.52 -6.51 -9.58
N LYS A 52 -4.01 -6.73 -8.37
CA LYS A 52 -4.72 -7.43 -7.29
C LYS A 52 -4.68 -6.58 -6.02
N LEU A 53 -5.83 -6.41 -5.37
CA LEU A 53 -5.94 -5.66 -4.11
C LEU A 53 -5.48 -6.56 -2.95
N ILE A 54 -4.49 -6.09 -2.17
CA ILE A 54 -4.00 -6.79 -0.97
C ILE A 54 -4.90 -6.48 0.23
N GLY A 55 -5.25 -5.20 0.41
CA GLY A 55 -6.12 -4.70 1.46
C GLY A 55 -5.94 -3.19 1.66
N MET A 56 -6.66 -2.63 2.62
CA MET A 56 -6.59 -1.21 3.00
C MET A 56 -6.31 -1.15 4.50
N ASP A 57 -5.38 -0.30 4.91
CA ASP A 57 -4.99 -0.13 6.31
C ASP A 57 -5.04 1.37 6.65
N PRO A 58 -5.81 1.79 7.67
CA PRO A 58 -5.78 3.17 8.13
C PRO A 58 -4.42 3.47 8.77
N VAL A 59 -3.82 4.58 8.37
CA VAL A 59 -2.50 5.01 8.85
C VAL A 59 -2.64 6.28 9.70
N PRO A 60 -1.82 6.43 10.76
CA PRO A 60 -1.93 7.57 11.68
C PRO A 60 -1.42 8.89 11.07
N GLU A 61 -0.39 8.81 10.22
CA GLU A 61 0.25 9.98 9.63
C GLU A 61 0.03 9.98 8.10
N PRO A 62 0.01 11.15 7.44
CA PRO A 62 -0.22 11.23 6.00
C PRO A 62 0.98 10.74 5.17
N GLN A 63 2.20 10.73 5.74
CA GLN A 63 3.43 10.39 5.03
C GLN A 63 4.46 9.72 5.97
N GLY A 64 5.31 8.84 5.43
CA GLY A 64 6.46 8.28 6.15
C GLY A 64 6.77 6.84 5.73
N ASP A 65 8.01 6.59 5.32
CA ASP A 65 8.42 5.28 4.79
C ASP A 65 8.20 4.16 5.79
N LYS A 66 8.69 4.33 7.03
CA LYS A 66 8.57 3.31 8.09
C LYS A 66 7.11 2.88 8.33
N MET A 67 6.18 3.82 8.23
CA MET A 67 4.75 3.56 8.35
C MET A 67 4.22 2.79 7.14
N CYS A 68 4.52 3.24 5.92
CA CYS A 68 4.16 2.53 4.69
C CYS A 68 4.67 1.08 4.68
N TRP A 69 5.91 0.87 5.16
CA TRP A 69 6.49 -0.45 5.35
C TRP A 69 5.71 -1.30 6.35
N SER A 70 5.40 -0.73 7.53
CA SER A 70 4.68 -1.44 8.58
C SER A 70 3.28 -1.86 8.12
N SER A 71 2.53 -0.96 7.50
CA SER A 71 1.20 -1.26 6.94
C SER A 71 1.25 -2.28 5.81
N MET A 72 2.23 -2.18 4.90
CA MET A 72 2.40 -3.17 3.85
C MET A 72 2.70 -4.57 4.40
N MET A 73 3.57 -4.68 5.42
CA MET A 73 3.87 -5.96 6.06
C MET A 73 2.65 -6.54 6.77
N LYS A 74 1.88 -5.72 7.49
CA LYS A 74 0.62 -6.11 8.13
C LYS A 74 -0.37 -6.68 7.10
N LEU A 75 -0.62 -5.95 6.02
CA LEU A 75 -1.55 -6.37 4.96
C LEU A 75 -1.10 -7.67 4.27
N LYS A 76 0.20 -7.82 3.97
CA LYS A 76 0.76 -9.06 3.41
C LYS A 76 0.59 -10.24 4.39
N GLY A 77 0.77 -10.03 5.69
CA GLY A 77 0.53 -11.05 6.71
C GLY A 77 -0.92 -11.50 6.78
N CYS A 78 -1.87 -10.56 6.77
CA CYS A 78 -3.31 -10.87 6.71
C CYS A 78 -3.69 -11.61 5.44
N GLU A 79 -3.16 -11.18 4.29
CA GLU A 79 -3.41 -11.86 3.01
C GLU A 79 -2.87 -13.29 3.01
N ALA A 80 -1.69 -13.52 3.58
CA ALA A 80 -1.13 -14.86 3.71
C ALA A 80 -2.04 -15.79 4.56
N ALA A 81 -2.65 -15.26 5.62
CA ALA A 81 -3.63 -16.00 6.42
C ALA A 81 -4.93 -16.28 5.64
N ALA A 82 -5.46 -15.28 4.92
CA ALA A 82 -6.65 -15.44 4.08
C ALA A 82 -6.43 -16.46 2.95
N ARG A 83 -5.22 -16.48 2.37
CA ARG A 83 -4.81 -17.44 1.34
C ARG A 83 -4.88 -18.88 1.84
N LYS A 84 -4.46 -19.12 3.08
CA LYS A 84 -4.56 -20.45 3.74
C LYS A 84 -6.01 -20.88 3.95
N GLN A 85 -6.94 -19.94 4.10
CA GLN A 85 -8.38 -20.19 4.16
C GLN A 85 -9.03 -20.34 2.78
N GLY A 86 -8.24 -20.37 1.69
CA GLY A 86 -8.75 -20.45 0.32
C GLY A 86 -9.30 -19.14 -0.23
N LYS A 87 -9.22 -18.02 0.50
CA LYS A 87 -9.62 -16.70 -0.03
C LYS A 87 -8.52 -16.16 -0.96
N HIS A 88 -8.91 -15.54 -2.06
CA HIS A 88 -8.01 -14.97 -3.05
C HIS A 88 -8.15 -13.44 -3.07
N LYS A 89 -7.04 -12.73 -3.33
CA LYS A 89 -7.05 -11.29 -3.57
C LYS A 89 -8.03 -10.92 -4.68
N GLN A 90 -8.78 -9.84 -4.47
CA GLN A 90 -9.68 -9.26 -5.47
C GLN A 90 -8.88 -8.80 -6.69
N ARG A 91 -9.32 -9.19 -7.89
CA ARG A 91 -8.72 -8.73 -9.14
C ARG A 91 -9.32 -7.40 -9.53
N VAL A 92 -8.48 -6.42 -9.83
CA VAL A 92 -8.90 -5.04 -10.06
C VAL A 92 -8.18 -4.45 -11.26
N TRP A 93 -8.77 -3.42 -11.84
CA TRP A 93 -8.12 -2.48 -12.72
C TRP A 93 -7.72 -1.24 -11.92
N LEU A 94 -6.43 -0.94 -11.87
CA LEU A 94 -5.94 0.34 -11.38
C LEU A 94 -5.98 1.33 -12.56
N LYS A 95 -6.87 2.31 -12.50
CA LYS A 95 -7.00 3.37 -13.51
C LYS A 95 -6.31 4.63 -13.00
N VAL A 96 -5.32 5.09 -13.76
CA VAL A 96 -4.56 6.31 -13.50
C VAL A 96 -5.05 7.38 -14.48
N VAL A 97 -5.72 8.39 -13.95
CA VAL A 97 -6.28 9.54 -14.70
C VAL A 97 -5.76 10.83 -14.09
N LEU A 98 -5.87 11.94 -14.82
CA LEU A 98 -5.43 13.24 -14.34
C LEU A 98 -6.18 13.66 -13.05
N SER A 99 -7.43 13.25 -12.90
CA SER A 99 -8.23 13.51 -11.69
C SER A 99 -7.81 12.64 -10.48
N GLY A 100 -6.99 11.60 -10.67
CA GLY A 100 -6.50 10.75 -9.60
C GLY A 100 -6.40 9.26 -9.93
N LEU A 101 -6.45 8.44 -8.88
CA LEU A 101 -6.37 6.98 -8.95
C LEU A 101 -7.73 6.36 -8.66
N LEU A 102 -8.18 5.46 -9.52
CA LEU A 102 -9.42 4.72 -9.35
C LEU A 102 -9.12 3.22 -9.31
N ILE A 103 -9.68 2.54 -8.31
CA ILE A 103 -9.66 1.08 -8.22
C ILE A 103 -11.00 0.61 -8.75
N VAL A 104 -11.01 -0.23 -9.78
CA VAL A 104 -12.24 -0.75 -10.38
C VAL A 104 -12.22 -2.27 -10.29
N ASP A 105 -13.27 -2.88 -9.76
CA ASP A 105 -13.36 -4.34 -9.71
C ASP A 105 -13.40 -4.93 -11.13
N GLU A 106 -12.62 -5.99 -11.38
CA GLU A 106 -12.56 -6.60 -12.71
C GLU A 106 -13.87 -7.31 -13.12
N ARG A 107 -14.68 -7.76 -12.14
CA ARG A 107 -15.90 -8.53 -12.40
C ARG A 107 -17.13 -7.64 -12.50
N SER A 108 -17.31 -6.69 -11.60
CA SER A 108 -18.48 -5.80 -11.58
C SER A 108 -18.27 -4.51 -12.38
N GLY A 109 -17.02 -4.10 -12.61
CA GLY A 109 -16.73 -2.81 -13.25
C GLY A 109 -17.06 -1.60 -12.36
N VAL A 110 -17.43 -1.82 -11.10
CA VAL A 110 -17.75 -0.77 -10.12
C VAL A 110 -16.50 -0.42 -9.32
N SER A 111 -16.29 0.87 -9.05
CA SER A 111 -15.28 1.29 -8.08
C SER A 111 -15.85 1.15 -6.66
N PRO A 112 -15.15 0.47 -5.74
CA PRO A 112 -15.60 0.37 -4.35
C PRO A 112 -15.41 1.69 -3.57
N PHE A 113 -14.87 2.73 -4.22
CA PHE A 113 -14.61 4.07 -3.69
C PHE A 113 -15.04 5.12 -4.72
#